data_AF-A0A927G3Q0-F1
#
_entry.id   AF-A0A927G3Q0-F1
#
_cell.length_a   1.000
_cell.length_b   1.000
_cell.length_c   1.000
_cell.angle_alpha   90.00
_cell.angle_beta   90.00
_cell.angle_gamma   90.00
#
_symmetry.space_group_name_H-M   'P 1'
#
loop_
_entity.id
_entity.type
_entity.pdbx_description
1 polymer ?
#
loop_
_entity_poly.entity_id
_entity_poly.type
_entity_poly.pdbx_seq_one_letter_code
_entity_poly.pdbx_strand_id
1 'polypeptide(L)'
;MVITVLLLAFIIGIYFFPAISTNHNNITTIPSTSLEKGICERVTEQFGDCKILLYDSTSHIVFAESSSGIVPVLTNKEFTAFKKIIYPILDFQEFAEEKVERGSIDWRAENNIQNDFSMIYGFAEDHAKTIVIDSENNIQPHRFLVREHLWVWYATFEKDEVKLPVEVTVYDAEGKKVQ
;
A
#
# COMPACT_ATOMS: atom_id res chain seq x y z
N MET A 1 44.09 48.54 27.27
CA MET A 1 43.81 49.05 25.91
C MET A 1 43.81 47.89 24.91
N VAL A 2 42.86 46.94 25.05
CA VAL A 2 42.74 45.76 24.15
C VAL A 2 41.26 45.33 24.03
N ILE A 3 40.40 45.67 25.00
CA ILE A 3 39.00 45.20 25.06
C ILE A 3 38.05 45.98 24.14
N THR A 4 38.35 47.24 23.80
CA THR A 4 37.46 48.07 22.98
C THR A 4 37.51 47.77 21.48
N VAL A 5 38.55 47.09 20.98
CA VAL A 5 38.72 46.82 19.54
C VAL A 5 37.96 45.55 19.09
N LEU A 6 37.71 44.62 20.01
CA LEU A 6 37.05 43.34 19.71
C LEU A 6 35.53 43.46 19.47
N LEU A 7 34.88 44.51 20.00
CA LEU A 7 33.42 44.68 19.88
C LEU A 7 32.99 45.32 18.55
N LEU A 8 33.85 46.11 17.89
CA LEU A 8 33.51 46.71 16.60
C LEU A 8 33.60 45.73 15.42
N ALA A 9 34.48 44.73 15.51
CA ALA A 9 34.62 43.71 14.46
C ALA A 9 33.39 42.80 14.37
N PHE A 10 32.65 42.60 15.48
CA PHE A 10 31.46 41.76 15.52
C PHE A 10 30.22 42.44 14.90
N ILE A 11 30.15 43.78 14.93
CA ILE A 11 29.00 44.53 14.40
C ILE A 11 29.06 44.66 12.87
N ILE A 12 30.26 44.69 12.26
CA ILE A 12 30.41 44.86 10.81
C ILE A 12 30.15 43.55 10.04
N GLY A 13 30.41 42.38 10.66
CA GLY A 13 30.17 41.07 10.03
C GLY A 13 28.69 40.72 9.81
N ILE A 14 27.76 41.39 10.51
CA ILE A 14 26.32 41.14 10.41
C ILE A 14 25.68 41.95 9.26
N TYR A 15 26.31 43.04 8.82
CA TYR A 15 25.77 43.91 7.75
C TYR A 15 26.16 43.50 6.33
N PHE A 16 27.09 42.55 6.16
CA PHE A 16 27.62 42.14 4.85
C PHE A 16 27.35 40.67 4.49
N PHE A 17 26.39 40.03 5.14
CA PHE A 17 25.76 38.85 4.53
C PHE A 17 24.65 39.33 3.60
N PRO A 18 24.86 39.39 2.27
CA PRO A 18 23.73 39.44 1.37
C PRO A 18 22.91 38.18 1.68
N ALA A 19 21.69 38.39 2.16
CA ALA A 19 20.67 37.37 2.12
C ALA A 19 20.50 36.99 0.64
N ILE A 20 21.25 35.98 0.21
CA ILE A 20 20.98 35.26 -1.03
C ILE A 20 19.66 34.54 -0.73
N SER A 21 18.58 35.28 -0.90
CA SER A 21 17.26 34.71 -1.05
C SER A 21 17.30 33.99 -2.38
N THR A 22 17.74 32.74 -2.37
CA THR A 22 17.35 31.79 -3.39
C THR A 22 15.83 31.71 -3.28
N ASN A 23 15.13 32.55 -4.05
CA ASN A 23 13.82 32.22 -4.56
C ASN A 23 14.04 30.97 -5.43
N HIS A 24 14.18 29.82 -4.77
CA HIS A 24 13.80 28.57 -5.35
C HIS A 24 12.30 28.72 -5.52
N ASN A 25 11.93 29.26 -6.69
CA ASN A 25 10.63 28.99 -7.27
C ASN A 25 10.62 27.47 -7.40
N ASN A 26 10.22 26.81 -6.31
CA ASN A 26 9.72 25.46 -6.34
C ASN A 26 8.44 25.59 -7.16
N ILE A 27 8.60 25.64 -8.48
CA ILE A 27 7.54 25.33 -9.41
C ILE A 27 7.18 23.92 -9.00
N THR A 28 6.16 23.81 -8.15
CA THR A 28 5.47 22.56 -7.90
C THR A 28 4.90 22.21 -9.26
N THR A 29 5.67 21.46 -10.04
CA THR A 29 5.21 20.84 -11.26
C THR A 29 4.07 19.95 -10.82
N ILE A 30 2.84 20.46 -10.98
CA ILE A 30 1.65 19.66 -10.78
C ILE A 30 1.83 18.47 -11.71
N PRO A 31 1.87 17.23 -11.19
CA PRO A 31 1.95 16.06 -12.03
C PRO A 31 0.81 16.16 -13.06
N SER A 32 1.17 16.30 -14.34
CA SER A 32 0.18 16.43 -15.41
C SER A 32 -0.46 15.09 -15.75
N THR A 33 -0.03 14.02 -15.08
CA THR A 33 -0.54 12.65 -15.23
C THR A 33 -1.58 12.38 -14.14
N SER A 34 -2.70 11.75 -14.52
CA SER A 34 -3.68 11.26 -13.55
C SER A 34 -3.03 10.20 -12.65
N LEU A 35 -3.55 10.04 -11.42
CA LEU A 35 -3.10 8.99 -10.50
C LEU A 35 -3.10 7.62 -11.19
N GLU A 36 -4.18 7.30 -11.92
CA GLU A 36 -4.31 6.10 -12.75
C GLU A 36 -3.12 5.88 -13.68
N LYS A 37 -2.78 6.91 -14.44
CA LYS A 37 -1.68 6.86 -15.38
C LYS A 37 -0.35 6.65 -14.64
N GLY A 38 -0.12 7.38 -13.54
CA GLY A 38 1.09 7.21 -12.73
C GLY A 38 1.23 5.82 -12.11
N ILE A 39 0.13 5.24 -11.61
CA ILE A 39 0.12 3.86 -11.10
C ILE A 39 0.41 2.88 -12.23
N CYS A 40 -0.31 2.97 -13.34
CA CYS A 40 -0.15 2.01 -14.42
C CYS A 40 1.19 2.12 -15.15
N GLU A 41 1.80 3.30 -15.24
CA GLU A 41 3.17 3.43 -15.72
C GLU A 41 4.13 2.60 -14.86
N ARG A 42 4.03 2.68 -13.53
CA ARG A 42 4.90 1.95 -12.59
C ARG A 42 4.63 0.44 -12.58
N VAL A 43 3.36 0.04 -12.63
CA VAL A 43 2.99 -1.38 -12.66
C VAL A 43 3.41 -2.00 -14.00
N THR A 44 3.16 -1.34 -15.12
CA THR A 44 3.56 -1.81 -16.46
C THR A 44 5.08 -1.90 -16.60
N GLU A 45 5.82 -0.94 -16.02
CA GLU A 45 7.30 -0.95 -16.01
C GLU A 45 7.87 -2.24 -15.39
N GLN A 46 7.16 -2.83 -14.41
CA GLN A 46 7.64 -4.02 -13.69
C GLN A 46 6.97 -5.32 -14.13
N PHE A 47 5.69 -5.27 -14.49
CA PHE A 47 4.85 -6.45 -14.73
C PHE A 47 4.26 -6.53 -16.14
N GLY A 48 4.60 -5.57 -17.02
CA GLY A 48 4.29 -5.63 -18.46
C GLY A 48 2.93 -5.08 -18.87
N ASP A 49 1.93 -5.11 -17.99
CA ASP A 49 0.59 -4.57 -18.22
C ASP A 49 -0.05 -4.06 -16.92
N CYS A 50 -1.13 -3.28 -17.06
CA CYS A 50 -1.85 -2.72 -15.91
C CYS A 50 -3.31 -2.41 -16.24
N LYS A 51 -4.18 -2.75 -15.30
CA LYS A 51 -5.58 -2.35 -15.24
C LYS A 51 -5.97 -2.07 -13.80
N ILE A 52 -6.55 -0.91 -13.50
CA ILE A 52 -7.01 -0.62 -12.14
C ILE A 52 -8.32 -1.37 -11.87
N LEU A 53 -8.41 -2.03 -10.70
CA LEU A 53 -9.59 -2.78 -10.26
C LEU A 53 -10.39 -2.07 -9.16
N LEU A 54 -9.69 -1.53 -8.15
CA LEU A 54 -10.33 -0.97 -6.97
C LEU A 54 -9.52 0.20 -6.40
N TYR A 55 -10.24 1.23 -5.95
CA TYR A 55 -9.73 2.28 -5.07
C TYR A 55 -10.37 2.12 -3.70
N ASP A 56 -9.56 1.91 -2.66
CA ASP A 56 -10.01 2.03 -1.27
C ASP A 56 -9.56 3.36 -0.71
N SER A 57 -10.45 4.35 -0.79
CA SER A 57 -10.23 5.71 -0.30
C SER A 57 -9.90 5.80 1.18
N THR A 58 -10.32 4.81 1.98
CA THR A 58 -10.13 4.83 3.43
C THR A 58 -8.70 4.50 3.79
N SER A 59 -8.15 3.48 3.15
CA SER A 59 -6.82 2.94 3.45
C SER A 59 -5.73 3.48 2.52
N HIS A 60 -6.08 4.31 1.52
CA HIS A 60 -5.14 4.85 0.55
C HIS A 60 -4.49 3.77 -0.32
N ILE A 61 -5.23 2.68 -0.58
CA ILE A 61 -4.79 1.57 -1.40
C ILE A 61 -5.51 1.57 -2.74
N VAL A 62 -4.76 1.23 -3.79
CA VAL A 62 -5.27 0.89 -5.12
C VAL A 62 -4.85 -0.52 -5.46
N PHE A 63 -5.77 -1.32 -5.97
CA PHE A 63 -5.44 -2.64 -6.52
C PHE A 63 -5.41 -2.55 -8.04
N ALA A 64 -4.25 -2.87 -8.61
CA ALA A 64 -4.07 -3.02 -10.05
C ALA A 64 -3.94 -4.50 -10.42
N GLU A 65 -4.45 -4.88 -11.57
CA GLU A 65 -4.25 -6.19 -12.20
C GLU A 65 -3.16 -6.08 -13.25
N SER A 66 -2.25 -7.03 -13.26
CA SER A 66 -1.37 -7.36 -14.38
C SER A 66 -1.56 -8.83 -14.76
N SER A 67 -0.92 -9.24 -15.84
CA SER A 67 -0.87 -10.64 -16.27
C SER A 67 -0.25 -11.58 -15.22
N SER A 68 0.63 -11.07 -14.35
CA SER A 68 1.23 -11.84 -13.25
C SER A 68 0.30 -12.01 -12.05
N GLY A 69 -0.58 -11.05 -11.76
CA GLY A 69 -1.33 -11.07 -10.52
C GLY A 69 -2.04 -9.77 -10.17
N ILE A 70 -2.46 -9.68 -8.89
CA ILE A 70 -2.98 -8.44 -8.32
C ILE A 70 -1.88 -7.74 -7.52
N VAL A 71 -1.65 -6.48 -7.87
CA VAL A 71 -0.61 -5.60 -7.35
C VAL A 71 -1.27 -4.55 -6.44
N PRO A 72 -1.16 -4.67 -5.10
CA PRO A 72 -1.60 -3.62 -4.19
C PRO A 72 -0.61 -2.45 -4.23
N VAL A 73 -1.14 -1.24 -4.29
CA VAL A 73 -0.38 0.00 -4.45
C VAL A 73 -0.81 0.98 -3.38
N LEU A 74 0.16 1.51 -2.64
CA LEU A 74 -0.07 2.59 -1.69
C LEU A 74 -0.04 3.94 -2.42
N THR A 75 -0.98 4.80 -2.10
CA THR A 75 -1.07 6.19 -2.57
C THR A 75 -0.86 7.18 -1.42
N ASN A 76 -0.82 8.47 -1.72
CA ASN A 76 -0.93 9.50 -0.69
C ASN A 76 -2.38 9.69 -0.23
N LYS A 77 -2.54 10.40 0.90
CA LYS A 77 -3.84 10.69 1.51
C LYS A 77 -4.84 11.36 0.55
N GLU A 78 -4.33 12.16 -0.38
CA GLU A 78 -5.14 12.92 -1.32
C GLU A 78 -5.47 12.15 -2.62
N PHE A 79 -4.98 10.92 -2.80
CA PHE A 79 -5.12 10.15 -4.05
C PHE A 79 -4.65 10.90 -5.30
N THR A 80 -3.53 11.62 -5.18
CA THR A 80 -2.94 12.37 -6.28
C THR A 80 -1.58 11.82 -6.73
N ALA A 81 -0.96 10.94 -5.92
CA ALA A 81 0.37 10.41 -6.19
C ALA A 81 0.50 8.94 -5.78
N PHE A 82 1.15 8.18 -6.65
CA PHE A 82 1.72 6.86 -6.34
C PHE A 82 2.80 7.00 -5.24
N LYS A 83 2.77 6.12 -4.24
CA LYS A 83 3.84 6.02 -3.24
C LYS A 83 4.74 4.83 -3.51
N LYS A 84 4.17 3.62 -3.48
CA LYS A 84 4.92 2.38 -3.70
C LYS A 84 3.99 1.21 -4.02
N ILE A 85 4.57 0.17 -4.62
CA ILE A 85 3.96 -1.16 -4.68
C ILE A 85 4.15 -1.85 -3.32
N ILE A 86 3.12 -2.56 -2.87
CA ILE A 86 3.15 -3.40 -1.67
C ILE A 86 3.50 -4.82 -2.14
N TYR A 87 4.63 -5.34 -1.66
CA TYR A 87 5.06 -6.71 -1.93
C TYR A 87 4.77 -7.61 -0.73
N PRO A 88 4.57 -8.93 -0.94
CA PRO A 88 4.48 -9.61 -2.23
C PRO A 88 3.18 -9.26 -2.98
N ILE A 89 3.18 -9.35 -4.32
CA ILE A 89 1.92 -9.27 -5.08
C ILE A 89 1.12 -10.56 -4.87
N LEU A 90 -0.19 -10.52 -5.14
CA LEU A 90 -1.00 -11.73 -5.20
C LEU A 90 -0.78 -12.39 -6.57
N ASP A 91 0.15 -13.33 -6.64
CA ASP A 91 0.57 -13.98 -7.89
C ASP A 91 -0.44 -15.06 -8.33
N PHE A 92 -0.87 -15.01 -9.59
CA PHE A 92 -1.85 -15.96 -10.12
C PHE A 92 -1.30 -17.36 -10.30
N GLN A 93 -0.02 -17.50 -10.64
CA GLN A 93 0.63 -18.78 -10.84
C GLN A 93 0.88 -19.46 -9.49
N GLU A 94 1.43 -18.75 -8.51
CA GLU A 94 1.60 -19.23 -7.13
C GLU A 94 0.26 -19.73 -6.57
N PHE A 95 -0.80 -18.93 -6.71
CA PHE A 95 -2.14 -19.35 -6.32
C PHE A 95 -2.57 -20.64 -7.06
N ALA A 96 -2.42 -20.72 -8.38
CA ALA A 96 -2.84 -21.89 -9.13
C ALA A 96 -2.09 -23.18 -8.74
N GLU A 97 -0.79 -23.10 -8.49
CA GLU A 97 0.08 -24.25 -8.21
C GLU A 97 -0.10 -24.79 -6.80
N GLU A 98 -0.25 -23.92 -5.80
CA GLU A 98 -0.27 -24.33 -4.40
C GLU A 98 -1.65 -24.77 -3.88
N LYS A 99 -2.68 -24.76 -4.74
CA LYS A 99 -4.08 -25.02 -4.39
C LYS A 99 -4.31 -26.33 -3.61
N VAL A 100 -3.50 -27.36 -3.84
CA VAL A 100 -3.65 -28.67 -3.17
C VAL A 100 -3.24 -28.62 -1.70
N GLU A 101 -2.22 -27.83 -1.35
CA GLU A 101 -1.65 -27.80 0.00
C GLU A 101 -2.24 -26.66 0.85
N ARG A 102 -2.47 -25.48 0.27
CA ARG A 102 -2.99 -24.30 0.98
C ARG A 102 -4.51 -24.30 1.19
N GLY A 103 -5.20 -25.19 0.47
CA GLY A 103 -6.65 -25.22 0.43
C GLY A 103 -7.23 -24.07 -0.38
N SER A 104 -8.30 -23.47 0.13
CA SER A 104 -9.18 -22.58 -0.63
C SER A 104 -8.77 -21.13 -0.74
N ILE A 105 -7.77 -20.77 0.06
CA ILE A 105 -7.37 -19.41 0.32
C ILE A 105 -5.85 -19.33 0.33
N ASP A 106 -5.34 -18.14 0.04
CA ASP A 106 -3.94 -17.78 0.17
C ASP A 106 -3.90 -16.39 0.80
N TRP A 107 -3.02 -16.19 1.78
CA TRP A 107 -2.94 -14.95 2.56
C TRP A 107 -1.51 -14.53 2.80
N ARG A 108 -1.29 -13.23 2.66
CA ARG A 108 -0.06 -12.51 2.98
C ARG A 108 -0.36 -11.53 4.10
N ALA A 109 0.60 -11.36 4.99
CA ALA A 109 0.60 -10.32 6.00
C ALA A 109 1.82 -9.45 5.77
N GLU A 110 1.58 -8.17 5.48
CA GLU A 110 2.65 -7.18 5.31
C GLU A 110 2.55 -6.15 6.43
N ASN A 111 3.60 -6.10 7.24
CA ASN A 111 3.74 -5.20 8.37
C ASN A 111 4.56 -3.97 7.99
N ASN A 112 4.36 -2.85 8.68
CA ASN A 112 5.17 -1.65 8.51
C ASN A 112 5.30 -1.19 7.03
N ILE A 113 4.23 -1.30 6.25
CA ILE A 113 4.19 -0.86 4.85
C ILE A 113 4.59 0.61 4.77
N GLN A 114 4.01 1.46 5.61
CA GLN A 114 4.48 2.83 5.77
C GLN A 114 4.09 3.33 7.15
N ASN A 115 5.08 3.51 8.02
CA ASN A 115 4.85 3.82 9.43
C ASN A 115 3.97 2.72 10.07
N ASP A 116 2.99 3.14 10.86
CA ASP A 116 1.93 2.37 11.53
C ASP A 116 0.87 1.83 10.56
N PHE A 117 1.27 1.30 9.41
CA PHE A 117 0.34 0.73 8.43
C PHE A 117 0.70 -0.71 8.08
N SER A 118 -0.23 -1.62 8.38
CA SER A 118 -0.12 -3.04 8.07
C SER A 118 -1.34 -3.52 7.30
N MET A 119 -1.18 -4.63 6.57
CA MET A 119 -2.22 -5.20 5.73
C MET A 119 -2.19 -6.71 5.76
N ILE A 120 -3.37 -7.32 5.82
CA ILE A 120 -3.57 -8.75 5.52
C ILE A 120 -4.36 -8.81 4.22
N TYR A 121 -3.90 -9.58 3.26
CA TYR A 121 -4.54 -9.65 1.95
C TYR A 121 -4.26 -10.98 1.26
N GLY A 122 -5.16 -11.38 0.38
CA GLY A 122 -5.18 -12.74 -0.10
C GLY A 122 -6.16 -13.00 -1.23
N PHE A 123 -6.02 -14.17 -1.83
CA PHE A 123 -7.00 -14.70 -2.77
C PHE A 123 -7.88 -15.73 -2.08
N ALA A 124 -9.13 -15.81 -2.53
CA ALA A 124 -10.04 -16.89 -2.19
C ALA A 124 -10.87 -17.29 -3.40
N GLU A 125 -11.18 -18.58 -3.50
CA GLU A 125 -12.16 -19.06 -4.48
C GLU A 125 -13.60 -18.85 -4.00
N ASP A 126 -14.55 -18.93 -4.93
CA ASP A 126 -15.94 -18.54 -4.69
C ASP A 126 -16.66 -19.35 -3.60
N HIS A 127 -16.21 -20.56 -3.25
CA HIS A 127 -16.81 -21.31 -2.14
C HIS A 127 -16.50 -20.70 -0.77
N ALA A 128 -15.47 -19.86 -0.65
CA ALA A 128 -15.23 -19.05 0.54
C ALA A 128 -16.15 -17.82 0.50
N LYS A 129 -17.29 -17.89 1.20
CA LYS A 129 -18.31 -16.82 1.19
C LYS A 129 -18.09 -15.78 2.28
N THR A 130 -17.60 -16.21 3.44
CA THR A 130 -17.24 -15.33 4.55
C THR A 130 -15.88 -15.74 5.08
N ILE A 131 -15.02 -14.77 5.33
CA ILE A 131 -13.73 -14.98 5.98
C ILE A 131 -13.66 -14.07 7.20
N VAL A 132 -13.14 -14.60 8.30
CA VAL A 132 -12.95 -13.89 9.56
C VAL A 132 -11.48 -14.02 9.94
N ILE A 133 -10.81 -12.90 10.22
CA ILE A 133 -9.43 -12.87 10.70
C ILE A 133 -9.48 -12.96 12.23
N ASP A 134 -9.37 -14.17 12.75
CA ASP A 134 -9.50 -14.51 14.18
C ASP A 134 -8.35 -13.88 14.98
N SER A 135 -7.13 -13.87 14.42
CA SER A 135 -5.95 -13.28 15.07
C SER A 135 -6.09 -11.76 15.29
N GLU A 136 -6.98 -11.11 14.55
CA GLU A 136 -7.23 -9.66 14.57
C GLU A 136 -8.60 -9.29 15.15
N ASN A 137 -9.02 -9.97 16.22
CA ASN A 137 -10.29 -9.70 16.92
C ASN A 137 -11.52 -9.97 16.04
N ASN A 138 -11.47 -11.04 15.25
CA ASN A 138 -12.57 -11.50 14.40
C ASN A 138 -13.02 -10.47 13.36
N ILE A 139 -12.07 -9.76 12.75
CA ILE A 139 -12.36 -8.78 11.71
C ILE A 139 -12.77 -9.48 10.42
N GLN A 140 -13.84 -9.01 9.79
CA GLN A 140 -14.23 -9.43 8.45
C GLN A 140 -13.49 -8.57 7.41
N PRO A 141 -12.67 -9.15 6.52
CA PRO A 141 -11.98 -8.41 5.50
C PRO A 141 -12.93 -7.88 4.43
N HIS A 142 -12.52 -6.81 3.76
CA HIS A 142 -13.13 -6.32 2.53
C HIS A 142 -12.84 -7.31 1.41
N ARG A 143 -13.71 -7.35 0.39
CA ARG A 143 -13.49 -8.20 -0.79
C ARG A 143 -13.99 -7.58 -2.07
N PHE A 144 -13.37 -7.98 -3.17
CA PHE A 144 -13.86 -7.66 -4.51
C PHE A 144 -13.56 -8.81 -5.48
N LEU A 145 -14.40 -8.94 -6.49
CA LEU A 145 -14.27 -9.97 -7.52
C LEU A 145 -13.22 -9.52 -8.54
N VAL A 146 -12.27 -10.40 -8.84
CA VAL A 146 -11.27 -10.16 -9.91
C VAL A 146 -11.79 -10.69 -11.23
N ARG A 147 -12.04 -12.00 -11.30
CA ARG A 147 -12.56 -12.70 -12.48
C ARG A 147 -13.18 -14.03 -12.07
N GLU A 148 -14.21 -14.44 -12.79
CA GLU A 148 -14.88 -15.75 -12.61
C GLU A 148 -15.24 -16.04 -11.15
N HIS A 149 -14.44 -16.89 -10.50
CA HIS A 149 -14.61 -17.36 -9.13
C HIS A 149 -13.47 -16.91 -8.19
N LEU A 150 -12.60 -16.02 -8.65
CA LEU A 150 -11.44 -15.53 -7.89
C LEU A 150 -11.75 -14.18 -7.24
N TRP A 151 -11.66 -14.16 -5.92
CA TRP A 151 -11.87 -12.99 -5.09
C TRP A 151 -10.55 -12.55 -4.45
N VAL A 152 -10.33 -11.24 -4.38
CA VAL A 152 -9.34 -10.67 -3.47
C VAL A 152 -10.05 -10.32 -2.18
N TRP A 153 -9.44 -10.70 -1.07
CA TRP A 153 -9.83 -10.29 0.27
C TRP A 153 -8.70 -9.50 0.91
N TYR A 154 -9.02 -8.45 1.67
CA TYR A 154 -8.02 -7.65 2.35
C TYR A 154 -8.57 -6.94 3.58
N ALA A 155 -7.69 -6.69 4.55
CA ALA A 155 -7.93 -5.86 5.72
C ALA A 155 -6.69 -4.99 5.96
N THR A 156 -6.91 -3.75 6.38
CA THR A 156 -5.84 -2.78 6.67
C THR A 156 -5.91 -2.37 8.13
N PHE A 157 -4.76 -2.01 8.69
CA PHE A 157 -4.62 -1.75 10.11
C PHE A 157 -3.71 -0.54 10.34
N GLU A 158 -4.17 0.41 11.15
CA GLU A 158 -3.35 1.52 11.68
C GLU A 158 -2.51 1.03 12.87
N LYS A 159 -1.55 0.15 12.59
CA LYS A 159 -0.56 -0.36 13.54
C LYS A 159 0.67 -0.90 12.83
N ASP A 160 1.76 -1.00 13.58
CA ASP A 160 3.07 -1.47 13.09
C ASP A 160 3.04 -2.93 12.63
N GLU A 161 2.39 -3.82 13.39
CA GLU A 161 2.39 -5.26 13.10
C GLU A 161 1.03 -5.93 13.37
N VAL A 162 0.64 -6.83 12.46
CA VAL A 162 -0.44 -7.81 12.67
C VAL A 162 0.07 -9.03 13.44
N LYS A 163 -0.85 -9.73 14.12
CA LYS A 163 -0.54 -10.95 14.87
C LYS A 163 -0.29 -12.10 13.90
N LEU A 164 0.87 -12.74 14.08
CA LEU A 164 1.30 -13.92 13.32
C LEU A 164 1.30 -15.19 14.20
N PRO A 165 0.97 -16.38 13.64
CA PRO A 165 0.47 -16.58 12.29
C PRO A 165 -0.92 -15.95 12.11
N VAL A 166 -1.27 -15.60 10.87
CA VAL A 166 -2.62 -15.11 10.57
C VAL A 166 -3.58 -16.29 10.73
N GLU A 167 -4.46 -16.21 11.71
CA GLU A 167 -5.51 -17.19 11.94
C GLU A 167 -6.79 -16.71 11.27
N VAL A 168 -7.35 -17.55 10.38
CA VAL A 168 -8.59 -17.25 9.69
C VAL A 168 -9.57 -18.40 9.80
N THR A 169 -10.85 -18.06 9.87
CA THR A 169 -11.96 -18.99 9.70
C THR A 169 -12.72 -18.63 8.43
N VAL A 170 -12.98 -19.64 7.60
CA VAL A 170 -13.71 -19.53 6.33
C VAL A 170 -15.05 -20.24 6.44
N TYR A 171 -16.11 -19.59 5.96
CA TYR A 171 -17.46 -20.14 5.90
C TYR A 171 -17.98 -20.21 4.46
N ASP A 172 -18.73 -21.27 4.16
CA ASP A 172 -19.42 -21.47 2.88
C ASP A 172 -20.75 -20.68 2.80
N ALA A 173 -21.52 -20.92 1.72
CA ALA A 173 -22.79 -20.25 1.47
C ALA A 173 -23.89 -20.62 2.49
N GLU A 174 -23.76 -21.79 3.10
CA GLU A 174 -24.63 -22.31 4.14
C GLU A 174 -24.20 -21.83 5.54
N GLY A 175 -23.10 -21.08 5.63
CA GLY A 175 -22.54 -20.59 6.89
C GLY A 175 -21.81 -21.67 7.69
N LYS A 176 -21.42 -22.78 7.06
CA LYS A 176 -20.62 -23.83 7.71
C LYS A 176 -19.15 -23.50 7.59
N LYS A 177 -18.40 -23.74 8.67
CA LYS A 177 -16.94 -23.62 8.67
C LYS A 177 -16.34 -24.67 7.73
N VAL A 178 -15.55 -24.21 6.76
CA VAL A 178 -14.85 -25.05 5.77
C VAL A 178 -13.34 -25.00 5.89
N GLN A 179 -12.80 -23.99 6.60
CA GLN A 179 -11.39 -23.86 6.96
C GLN A 179 -11.29 -23.07 8.27
#